data_AF-A0A3D6EUY5-F1
#
_entry.id   AF-A0A3D6EUY5-F1
#
_cell.length_a   1.000
_cell.length_b   1.000
_cell.length_c   1.000
_cell.angle_alpha   90.00
_cell.angle_beta   90.00
_cell.angle_gamma   90.00
#
_symmetry.space_group_name_H-M   'P 1'
#
loop_
_entity.id
_entity.type
_entity.pdbx_description
1 polymer ?
#
loop_
_entity_poly.entity_id
_entity_poly.type
_entity_poly.pdbx_seq_one_letter_code
_entity_poly.pdbx_strand_id
1 'polypeptide(L)' 'MEQEYFKGRGAQIKTENRFLKAQYVTEHIEGLDEPLLESPHTQIFIESAKKIVNEVKSDDLSMMYSMTPYQGCEHGCIY' A
#
# COMPACT_ATOMS: atom_id res chain seq x y z
N MET A 1 -21.87 14.47 -8.53
CA MET A 1 -20.82 13.93 -9.41
C MET A 1 -20.75 12.45 -9.13
N GLU A 2 -21.02 11.61 -10.13
CA GLU A 2 -20.89 10.16 -9.99
C GLU A 2 -19.47 9.84 -9.55
N GLN A 3 -19.32 9.21 -8.37
CA GLN A 3 -18.04 8.66 -7.95
C GLN A 3 -17.77 7.48 -8.88
N GLU A 4 -16.92 7.70 -9.87
CA GLU A 4 -16.51 6.68 -10.83
C GLU A 4 -15.76 5.59 -10.06
N TYR A 5 -16.41 4.45 -9.87
CA TYR A 5 -15.79 3.30 -9.24
C TYR A 5 -14.72 2.73 -10.17
N PHE A 6 -13.48 2.62 -9.70
CA PHE A 6 -12.42 1.83 -10.31
C PHE A 6 -12.84 0.37 -10.45
N LYS A 7 -13.16 -0.05 -11.66
CA LYS A 7 -13.50 -1.43 -11.97
C LYS A 7 -12.34 -2.37 -11.56
N GLY A 8 -12.64 -3.37 -10.74
CA GLY A 8 -11.64 -4.34 -10.25
C GLY A 8 -10.96 -3.96 -8.94
N ARG A 9 -11.27 -2.80 -8.34
CA ARG A 9 -10.91 -2.47 -6.95
C ARG A 9 -12.01 -2.94 -5.99
N GLY A 10 -11.60 -3.43 -4.82
CA GLY A 10 -12.49 -3.91 -3.76
C GLY A 10 -13.24 -2.79 -3.06
N ALA A 11 -12.90 -2.51 -1.80
CA ALA A 11 -13.50 -1.41 -1.05
C ALA A 11 -13.06 -0.06 -1.65
N GLN A 12 -14.00 0.66 -2.26
CA GLN A 12 -13.78 1.98 -2.86
C GLN A 12 -14.54 3.09 -2.14
N ILE A 13 -15.33 2.71 -1.13
CA ILE A 13 -16.05 3.62 -0.25
C ILE A 13 -15.20 3.75 1.02
N LYS A 14 -14.77 4.98 1.29
CA LYS A 14 -14.11 5.33 2.55
C LYS A 14 -15.17 5.84 3.51
N THR A 15 -15.82 4.92 4.23
CA THR A 15 -16.80 5.29 5.25
C THR A 15 -16.11 6.06 6.37
N GLU A 16 -16.61 7.26 6.68
CA GLU A 16 -16.11 8.05 7.78
C GLU A 16 -16.31 7.36 9.14
N ASN A 17 -15.33 7.52 10.03
CA ASN A 17 -15.47 7.05 11.40
C ASN A 17 -16.21 8.09 12.23
N ARG A 18 -17.41 7.73 12.72
CA ARG A 18 -18.30 8.62 13.48
C ARG A 18 -17.72 9.16 14.79
N PHE A 19 -16.63 8.59 15.30
CA PHE A 19 -15.98 9.03 16.55
C PHE A 19 -14.73 9.89 16.32
N LEU A 20 -14.23 9.99 15.08
CA LEU A 20 -13.10 10.85 14.78
C LEU A 20 -13.58 12.29 14.57
N LYS A 21 -12.84 13.25 15.14
CA LYS A 21 -13.11 14.69 14.97
C LYS A 21 -12.67 15.22 13.60
N ALA A 22 -11.73 14.52 12.96
CA ALA A 22 -11.17 14.90 11.67
C ALA A 22 -11.23 13.71 10.72
N GLN A 23 -11.38 14.03 9.43
CA GLN A 23 -11.35 13.06 8.35
C GLN A 23 -10.48 13.57 7.20
N TYR A 24 -9.99 12.63 6.41
CA TYR A 24 -9.25 12.92 5.18
C TYR A 24 -10.23 13.13 4.04
N VAL A 25 -10.14 14.27 3.36
CA VAL A 25 -11.00 14.67 2.23
C VAL A 25 -10.17 15.09 1.03
N THR A 26 -10.79 15.11 -0.15
CA THR A 26 -10.19 15.58 -1.41
C THR A 26 -10.88 16.83 -1.95
N GLU A 27 -11.47 17.65 -1.07
CA GLU A 27 -12.23 18.85 -1.46
C GLU A 27 -11.32 19.96 -2.01
N HIS A 28 -10.06 20.00 -1.58
CA HIS A 28 -9.05 20.98 -1.98
C HIS A 28 -8.04 20.37 -2.96
N ILE A 29 -8.48 20.16 -4.20
CA ILE A 29 -7.65 19.53 -5.24
C ILE A 29 -6.46 20.42 -5.60
N GLU A 30 -6.59 21.74 -5.45
CA GLU A 30 -5.53 22.73 -5.67
C GLU A 30 -4.29 22.54 -4.76
N GLY A 31 -4.44 21.81 -3.65
CA GLY A 31 -3.34 21.49 -2.73
C GLY A 31 -2.64 20.16 -3.06
N LEU A 32 -3.05 19.46 -4.11
CA LEU A 32 -2.48 18.18 -4.51
C LEU A 32 -1.63 18.35 -5.76
N ASP A 33 -0.35 17.99 -5.67
CA ASP A 33 0.54 17.95 -6.84
C ASP A 33 0.17 16.78 -7.79
N GLU A 34 -0.41 15.70 -7.24
CA GLU A 34 -0.81 14.49 -7.96
C GLU A 34 -2.18 13.97 -7.48
N PRO A 35 -2.93 13.21 -8.31
CA PRO A 35 -4.20 12.64 -7.89
C PRO A 35 -4.06 11.72 -6.66
N LEU A 36 -4.90 11.92 -5.63
CA LEU A 36 -4.85 11.09 -4.42
C LEU A 36 -5.15 9.60 -4.68
N LEU A 37 -5.99 9.31 -5.68
CA LEU A 37 -6.40 7.96 -6.03
C LEU A 37 -6.05 7.68 -7.49
N GLU A 38 -5.23 6.66 -7.71
CA GLU A 38 -4.87 6.17 -9.03
C GLU A 38 -5.50 4.79 -9.31
N SER A 39 -5.64 4.46 -10.59
CA SER A 39 -6.08 3.13 -11.05
C SER A 39 -4.93 2.34 -11.67
N PRO A 40 -3.85 2.00 -10.94
CA PRO A 40 -2.77 1.24 -11.53
C PRO A 40 -3.27 -0.14 -11.97
N HIS A 41 -2.89 -0.52 -13.20
CA HIS A 41 -3.18 -1.84 -13.74
C HIS A 41 -2.41 -2.91 -12.97
N THR A 42 -3.07 -4.04 -12.69
CA THR A 42 -2.42 -5.19 -12.09
C THR A 42 -1.28 -5.68 -12.99
N GLN A 43 -0.07 -5.67 -12.46
CA GLN A 43 1.11 -6.24 -13.12
C GLN A 43 1.43 -7.58 -12.46
N ILE A 44 1.76 -8.58 -13.26
CA ILE A 44 2.14 -9.90 -12.78
C ILE A 44 3.60 -10.10 -13.15
N PHE A 45 4.45 -10.28 -12.14
CA PHE A 45 5.86 -10.59 -12.32
C PHE A 45 6.10 -12.06 -12.00
N ILE A 46 6.82 -12.74 -12.90
CA ILE A 46 7.29 -14.11 -12.66
C ILE A 46 8.72 -13.99 -12.17
N GLU A 47 8.94 -14.29 -10.89
CA GLU A 47 10.26 -14.22 -10.28
C GLU A 47 10.71 -15.59 -9.75
N SER A 48 12.02 -15.80 -9.77
CA SER A 48 12.68 -16.98 -9.17
C SER A 48 13.40 -16.54 -7.90
N ALA A 49 12.90 -16.97 -6.75
CA ALA A 49 13.51 -16.65 -5.46
C ALA A 49 14.94 -17.21 -5.38
N LYS A 50 15.91 -16.36 -5.05
CA LYS A 50 17.31 -16.79 -4.87
C LYS A 50 17.53 -17.47 -3.52
N LYS A 51 17.00 -16.89 -2.43
CA LYS A 51 17.09 -17.40 -1.05
C LYS A 51 15.88 -16.95 -0.23
N ILE A 52 15.37 -17.82 0.65
CA ILE A 52 14.24 -17.52 1.55
C ILE A 52 14.68 -16.74 2.79
N VAL A 53 15.94 -16.91 3.23
CA VAL A 53 16.48 -16.27 4.43
C VAL A 53 17.48 -15.20 4.05
N ASN A 54 17.36 -14.04 4.70
CA ASN A 54 18.29 -12.92 4.62
C ASN A 54 19.24 -12.94 5.80
N GLU A 55 20.52 -12.68 5.55
CA GLU A 55 21.50 -12.45 6.62
C GLU A 55 21.33 -11.03 7.16
N VAL A 56 21.22 -10.89 8.48
CA VAL A 56 21.09 -9.61 9.15
C VAL A 56 22.49 -9.12 9.52
N LYS A 57 22.90 -8.01 8.90
CA LYS A 57 24.22 -7.40 9.10
C LYS A 57 24.19 -6.15 9.99
N SER A 58 23.04 -5.86 10.57
CA SER A 58 22.87 -4.70 11.45
C SER A 58 23.34 -5.06 12.85
N ASP A 59 24.24 -4.25 13.40
CA ASP A 59 24.73 -4.40 14.77
C ASP A 59 23.65 -4.05 15.82
N ASP A 60 22.59 -3.36 15.41
CA ASP A 60 21.46 -2.96 16.27
C ASP A 60 20.44 -4.09 16.46
N LEU A 61 20.47 -5.12 15.60
CA LEU A 61 19.54 -6.24 15.63
C LEU A 61 20.24 -7.48 16.16
N SER A 62 19.69 -8.08 17.22
CA SER A 62 20.30 -9.24 17.88
C SER A 62 20.19 -10.56 17.09
N MET A 63 19.44 -10.56 15.99
CA MET A 63 19.16 -11.75 15.19
C MET A 63 20.15 -11.86 14.03
N MET A 64 20.63 -13.07 13.73
CA MET A 64 21.57 -13.32 12.63
C MET A 64 20.88 -13.43 11.27
N TYR A 65 19.60 -13.81 11.25
CA TYR A 65 18.85 -14.08 10.05
C TYR A 65 17.42 -13.56 10.16
N SER A 66 16.88 -13.06 9.04
CA SER A 66 15.49 -12.65 8.89
C SER A 66 14.87 -13.36 7.69
N MET A 67 13.54 -13.46 7.67
CA MET A 67 12.80 -14.09 6.59
C MET A 67 11.61 -13.22 6.24
N THR A 68 11.50 -12.86 4.97
CA THR A 68 10.34 -12.14 4.44
C THR A 68 9.57 -13.12 3.56
N PRO A 69 8.39 -13.60 3.96
CA PRO A 69 7.64 -14.62 3.21
C PRO A 69 7.13 -14.11 1.87
N TYR A 70 7.18 -12.80 1.64
CA TYR A 70 6.84 -12.14 0.39
C TYR A 70 8.07 -11.38 -0.12
N GLN A 71 8.47 -11.68 -1.34
CA GLN A 71 9.57 -11.00 -2.03
C GLN A 71 9.02 -9.75 -2.73
N GLY A 72 8.65 -8.74 -1.92
CA GLY A 72 8.06 -7.51 -2.44
C GLY A 72 6.95 -7.01 -1.53
N CYS A 73 7.19 -5.85 -0.94
CA CYS A 73 6.10 -4.96 -0.57
C CYS A 73 6.14 -3.82 -1.60
N GLU A 74 5.49 -4.00 -2.76
CA GLU A 74 5.07 -2.87 -3.58
C GLU A 74 3.84 -2.28 -2.86
N HIS A 75 4.06 -1.59 -1.74
CA HIS A 75 3.05 -1.24 -0.72
C HIS A 75 1.58 -1.28 -1.21
N GLY A 76 0.95 -2.43 -1.01
CA GLY A 76 -0.50 -2.65 -1.03
C GLY A 76 -1.06 -2.91 0.36
N CYS A 77 -0.32 -2.49 1.39
CA CYS A 77 -0.77 -2.53 2.76
C CYS A 77 -1.87 -1.49 2.97
N ILE A 78 -3.12 -1.95 3.11
CA ILE A 78 -4.31 -1.16 3.49
C ILE A 78 -4.38 -0.86 5.01
N TYR A 79 -3.29 -0.99 5.77
CA TYR A 79 -3.34 -0.73 7.21
C TYR A 79 -3.68 0.74 7.50
#